data_AF-A0A537ETS3-F1
#
_entry.id   AF-A0A537ETS3-F1
#
_cell.length_a   1.000
_cell.length_b   1.000
_cell.length_c   1.000
_cell.angle_alpha   90.00
_cell.angle_beta   90.00
_cell.angle_gamma   90.00
#
_symmetry.space_group_name_H-M   'P 1'
#
loop_
_entity.id
_entity.type
_entity.pdbx_description
1 polymer ?
#
loop_
_entity_poly.entity_id
_entity_poly.type
_entity_poly.pdbx_seq_one_letter_code
_entity_poly.pdbx_strand_id
1 'polypeptide(L)'
;MARKFGPRQLKREPSPGFWPIHRKEYTWAPRTRPGPHAREKSLPLMIIVRESLGLANIAKEAIKIISEGKVKVDGSKAYRKHTGHYRSRTEDSSSPQPRIRRPLTRYARS
;
A
#
# COMPACT_ATOMS: atom_id res chain seq x y z
N MET A 1 9.46 36.34 4.36
CA MET A 1 8.22 35.54 4.51
C MET A 1 8.59 34.11 4.89
N ALA A 2 8.10 33.60 6.03
CA ALA A 2 8.32 32.21 6.44
C ALA A 2 7.37 31.24 5.72
N ARG A 3 7.86 30.04 5.36
CA ARG A 3 7.03 29.00 4.74
C ARG A 3 6.03 28.46 5.77
N LYS A 4 4.72 28.53 5.46
CA LYS A 4 3.61 28.06 6.33
C LYS A 4 3.52 26.53 6.47
N PHE A 5 4.20 25.75 5.63
CA PHE A 5 4.16 24.29 5.64
C PHE A 5 5.57 23.69 5.75
N GLY A 6 5.71 22.65 6.57
CA GLY A 6 6.96 21.91 6.72
C GLY A 6 7.41 21.22 5.40
N PRO A 7 8.70 20.85 5.30
CA PRO A 7 9.24 20.25 4.09
C PRO A 7 8.51 18.93 3.76
N ARG A 8 8.07 18.80 2.49
CA ARG A 8 7.36 17.60 2.00
C ARG A 8 8.29 16.40 1.85
N GLN A 9 9.55 16.66 1.49
CA GLN A 9 10.58 15.67 1.22
C GLN A 9 11.72 15.78 2.22
N LEU A 10 12.46 14.69 2.41
CA LEU A 10 13.60 14.59 3.32
C LEU A 10 14.87 14.45 2.47
N LYS A 11 15.87 15.31 2.70
CA LYS A 11 17.22 15.07 2.18
C LYS A 11 17.75 13.76 2.75
N ARG A 12 18.56 13.03 2.00
CA ARG A 12 19.06 11.71 2.44
C ARG A 12 20.14 11.80 3.52
N GLU A 13 20.89 12.89 3.55
CA GLU A 13 21.94 13.14 4.55
C GLU A 13 21.45 13.09 6.01
N PRO A 14 20.36 13.79 6.41
CA PRO A 14 19.82 13.72 7.77
C PRO A 14 19.00 12.45 8.05
N SER A 15 19.16 11.38 7.26
CA SER A 15 18.50 10.11 7.56
C SER A 15 19.07 9.48 8.85
N PRO A 16 18.23 8.85 9.69
CA PRO A 16 18.71 8.13 10.87
C PRO A 16 19.77 7.06 10.53
N GLY A 17 20.73 6.83 11.42
CA GLY A 17 21.85 5.92 11.17
C GLY A 17 21.45 4.45 11.04
N PHE A 18 20.33 4.04 11.63
CA PHE A 18 19.85 2.66 11.56
C PHE A 18 19.16 2.32 10.24
N TRP A 19 18.92 3.30 9.36
CA TRP A 19 18.35 3.00 8.04
C TRP A 19 19.42 2.32 7.19
N PRO A 20 19.15 1.15 6.60
CA PRO A 20 20.11 0.45 5.73
C PRO A 20 20.18 1.15 4.36
N ILE A 21 20.67 2.39 4.32
CA ILE A 21 20.80 3.17 3.09
C ILE A 21 22.15 3.87 3.01
N HIS A 22 22.72 3.88 1.80
CA HIS A 22 23.87 4.73 1.52
C HIS A 22 23.43 6.20 1.50
N ARG A 23 24.01 7.03 2.37
CA ARG A 23 23.61 8.45 2.52
C ARG A 23 24.01 9.35 1.34
N LYS A 24 25.09 9.00 0.64
CA LYS A 24 25.69 9.82 -0.43
C LYS A 24 25.29 9.43 -1.85
N GLU A 25 24.56 8.34 -2.00
CA GLU A 25 24.21 7.80 -3.33
C GLU A 25 23.12 8.62 -4.03
N TYR A 26 22.17 9.15 -3.26
CA TYR A 26 21.05 9.93 -3.77
C TYR A 26 20.76 11.13 -2.88
N THR A 27 20.22 12.20 -3.47
CA THR A 27 19.89 13.43 -2.74
C THR A 27 18.68 13.27 -1.80
N TRP A 28 17.72 12.43 -2.18
CA TRP A 28 16.41 12.35 -1.52
C TRP A 28 16.16 10.98 -0.88
N ALA A 29 15.56 11.00 0.30
CA ALA A 29 15.08 9.82 1.00
C ALA A 29 13.55 9.83 1.12
N PRO A 30 12.89 8.66 1.13
CA PRO A 30 11.48 8.58 1.43
C PRO A 30 11.23 9.08 2.85
N ARG A 31 10.36 10.08 2.98
CA ARG A 31 9.94 10.60 4.28
C ARG A 31 8.97 9.62 4.93
N THR A 32 9.17 9.32 6.21
CA THR A 32 8.21 8.51 6.97
C THR A 32 6.89 9.28 7.13
N ARG A 33 5.78 8.57 6.96
CA ARG A 33 4.46 9.16 7.18
C ARG A 33 4.24 9.35 8.68
N PRO A 34 3.50 10.39 9.10
CA PRO A 34 3.05 10.47 10.48
C PRO A 34 2.24 9.21 10.80
N GLY A 35 2.55 8.60 11.94
CA GLY A 35 2.03 7.30 12.32
C GLY A 35 2.40 6.99 13.77
N PRO A 36 2.33 5.71 14.20
CA PRO A 36 2.49 5.31 15.59
C PRO A 36 3.90 5.59 16.16
N HIS A 37 4.92 5.65 15.30
CA HIS A 37 6.29 5.90 15.71
C HIS A 37 6.81 7.26 15.22
N ALA A 38 7.63 7.90 16.05
CA ALA A 38 8.36 9.11 15.68
C ALA A 38 9.35 8.84 14.54
N ARG A 39 9.68 9.89 13.77
CA ARG A 39 10.57 9.81 12.60
C ARG A 39 11.88 9.08 12.90
N GLU A 40 12.48 9.42 14.03
CA GLU A 40 13.78 8.90 14.51
C GLU A 40 13.74 7.44 14.93
N LYS A 41 12.56 6.84 15.09
CA LYS A 41 12.37 5.43 15.45
C LYS A 41 11.59 4.65 14.39
N SER A 42 11.34 5.27 13.24
CA SER A 42 10.52 4.71 12.16
C SER A 42 11.35 4.45 10.91
N LEU A 43 11.07 3.36 10.22
CA LEU A 43 11.66 3.01 8.92
C LEU A 43 10.55 2.95 7.86
N PRO A 44 10.70 3.64 6.72
CA PRO A 44 9.68 3.59 5.67
C PRO A 44 9.70 2.24 4.97
N LEU A 45 8.52 1.68 4.73
CA LEU A 45 8.34 0.34 4.15
C LEU A 45 9.02 0.16 2.79
N MET A 46 9.08 1.24 2.01
CA MET A 46 9.80 1.25 0.74
C MET A 46 11.28 0.88 0.89
N ILE A 47 11.94 1.32 1.98
CA ILE A 47 13.33 0.97 2.26
C ILE A 47 13.43 -0.50 2.65
N ILE A 48 12.50 -1.01 3.46
CA ILE A 48 12.49 -2.42 3.88
C ILE A 48 12.35 -3.35 2.66
N VAL A 49 11.38 -3.06 1.78
CA VAL A 49 11.13 -3.89 0.59
C VAL A 49 12.32 -3.88 -0.38
N ARG A 50 13.00 -2.74 -0.53
CA ARG A 50 14.12 -2.59 -1.46
C ARG A 50 15.45 -3.08 -0.87
N GLU A 51 15.83 -2.59 0.31
CA GLU A 51 17.16 -2.79 0.90
C GLU A 51 17.23 -4.03 1.79
N SER A 52 16.18 -4.30 2.58
CA SER A 52 16.21 -5.42 3.53
C SER A 52 15.74 -6.73 2.92
N LEU A 53 14.70 -6.69 2.08
CA LEU A 53 14.10 -7.88 1.46
C LEU A 53 14.57 -8.13 0.02
N GLY A 54 15.17 -7.14 -0.65
CA GLY A 54 15.64 -7.29 -2.02
C GLY A 54 14.55 -7.63 -3.05
N LEU A 55 13.27 -7.36 -2.76
CA LEU A 55 12.14 -7.75 -3.62
C LEU A 55 11.94 -6.79 -4.81
N ALA A 56 12.64 -5.67 -4.81
CA ALA A 56 12.55 -4.64 -5.83
C ALA A 56 13.93 -4.05 -6.08
N ASN A 57 14.26 -3.84 -7.35
CA ASN A 57 15.49 -3.13 -7.73
C ASN A 57 15.23 -1.62 -7.77
N ILE A 58 14.01 -1.23 -8.15
CA ILE A 58 13.64 0.16 -8.38
C ILE A 58 12.55 0.61 -7.41
N ALA A 59 12.56 1.89 -7.07
CA ALA A 59 11.52 2.57 -6.29
C ALA A 59 10.08 2.28 -6.79
N LYS A 60 9.86 2.25 -8.10
CA LYS A 60 8.55 2.04 -8.71
C LYS A 60 8.01 0.63 -8.44
N GLU A 61 8.88 -0.37 -8.50
CA GLU A 61 8.52 -1.77 -8.22
C GLU A 61 8.17 -1.96 -6.76
N ALA A 62 8.95 -1.38 -5.84
CA ALA A 62 8.65 -1.42 -4.42
C ALA A 62 7.27 -0.81 -4.12
N ILE A 63 6.93 0.33 -4.74
CA ILE A 63 5.60 0.94 -4.62
C ILE A 63 4.51 0.01 -5.16
N LYS A 64 4.76 -0.65 -6.30
CA LYS A 64 3.82 -1.60 -6.90
C LYS A 64 3.54 -2.77 -5.95
N ILE A 65 4.57 -3.41 -5.41
CA ILE A 65 4.46 -4.52 -4.45
C ILE A 65 3.67 -4.12 -3.20
N ILE A 66 3.95 -2.92 -2.66
CA ILE A 66 3.22 -2.37 -1.51
C ILE A 66 1.76 -2.12 -1.86
N SER A 67 1.48 -1.57 -3.06
CA SER A 67 0.11 -1.27 -3.51
C SER A 67 -0.73 -2.51 -3.76
N GLU A 68 -0.11 -3.60 -4.21
CA GLU A 68 -0.76 -4.91 -4.40
C GLU A 68 -1.13 -5.58 -3.06
N GLY A 69 -0.65 -5.05 -1.92
CA GLY A 69 -0.98 -5.56 -0.59
C GLY A 69 -0.30 -6.89 -0.24
N LYS A 70 0.79 -7.21 -0.95
CA LYS A 70 1.63 -8.40 -0.70
C LYS A 70 2.44 -8.30 0.59
N VAL A 71 2.56 -7.09 1.16
CA VAL A 71 3.29 -6.81 2.41
C VAL A 71 2.30 -6.41 3.51
N LYS A 72 2.35 -7.12 4.64
CA LYS A 72 1.57 -6.83 5.84
C LYS A 72 2.51 -6.45 6.98
N VAL A 73 2.13 -5.43 7.74
CA VAL A 73 2.86 -4.94 8.91
C VAL A 73 1.88 -5.04 10.09
N ASP A 74 2.23 -5.81 11.11
CA ASP A 74 1.39 -6.03 12.30
C ASP A 74 -0.04 -6.50 11.98
N GLY A 75 -0.17 -7.36 10.95
CA GLY A 75 -1.46 -7.85 10.46
C GLY A 75 -2.25 -6.87 9.58
N SER A 76 -1.81 -5.61 9.47
CA SER A 76 -2.45 -4.58 8.65
C SER A 76 -1.78 -4.42 7.29
N LYS A 77 -2.60 -4.32 6.22
CA LYS A 77 -2.10 -4.00 4.87
C LYS A 77 -1.57 -2.58 4.84
N ALA A 78 -0.28 -2.41 4.60
CA ALA A 78 0.34 -1.10 4.64
C ALA A 78 0.35 -0.41 3.26
N TYR A 79 -0.83 -0.12 2.70
CA TYR A 79 -0.92 0.57 1.41
C TYR A 79 -0.92 2.10 1.58
N ARG A 80 -0.35 2.79 0.59
CA ARG A 80 -0.50 4.23 0.41
C ARG A 80 -1.98 4.49 0.08
N LYS A 81 -2.79 4.93 1.06
CA LYS A 81 -4.14 5.44 0.75
C LYS A 81 -4.00 6.61 -0.23
N HIS A 82 -4.26 6.36 -1.51
CA HIS A 82 -4.65 7.40 -2.43
C HIS A 82 -6.09 7.75 -2.02
N THR A 83 -6.30 8.90 -1.40
CA THR A 83 -7.66 9.41 -1.21
C THR A 83 -8.24 9.68 -2.59
N GLY A 84 -8.97 8.69 -3.08
CA GLY A 84 -9.80 8.68 -4.26
C GLY A 84 -10.71 7.48 -4.09
N HIS A 85 -11.97 7.72 -3.73
CA HIS A 85 -12.99 6.70 -3.65
C HIS A 85 -13.10 5.96 -4.99
N TYR A 86 -12.53 4.77 -5.10
CA TYR A 86 -12.99 3.77 -6.06
C TYR A 86 -13.11 2.44 -5.31
N ARG A 87 -14.33 2.18 -4.87
CA ARG A 87 -14.80 0.91 -4.33
C ARG A 87 -14.89 -0.06 -5.51
N SER A 88 -13.82 -0.80 -5.82
CA SER A 88 -13.93 -1.93 -6.75
C SER A 88 -14.59 -3.09 -6.02
N ARG A 89 -15.87 -3.26 -6.29
CA ARG A 89 -16.66 -4.45 -6.02
C ARG A 89 -16.04 -5.59 -6.84
N THR A 90 -15.18 -6.41 -6.25
CA THR A 90 -14.86 -7.72 -6.81
C THR A 90 -16.02 -8.63 -6.42
N GLU A 91 -17.04 -8.70 -7.28
CA GLU A 91 -17.96 -9.84 -7.25
C GLU A 91 -17.19 -11.00 -7.87
N ASP A 92 -16.92 -12.00 -7.03
CA ASP A 92 -16.18 -13.20 -7.39
C ASP A 92 -16.88 -13.93 -8.53
N SER A 93 -16.27 -13.85 -9.71
CA SER A 93 -16.59 -14.65 -10.88
C SER A 93 -16.17 -16.11 -10.66
N SER A 94 -16.82 -16.83 -9.74
CA SER A 94 -16.69 -18.29 -9.69
C SER A 94 -17.82 -18.94 -8.89
N SER A 95 -18.97 -19.16 -9.54
CA SER A 95 -19.79 -20.37 -9.32
C SER A 95 -20.90 -20.45 -10.36
N PRO A 96 -20.72 -21.23 -11.44
CA PRO A 96 -21.82 -21.66 -12.29
C PRO A 96 -22.33 -23.03 -11.82
N GLN A 97 -23.63 -23.16 -11.55
CA GLN A 97 -24.34 -24.40 -11.82
C GLN A 97 -25.75 -24.12 -12.35
N PRO A 98 -26.08 -24.58 -13.58
CA PRO A 98 -27.44 -24.60 -14.08
C PRO A 98 -28.12 -25.92 -13.70
N ARG A 99 -29.41 -25.90 -13.34
CA ARG A 99 -30.32 -27.05 -13.51
C ARG A 99 -31.76 -26.56 -13.64
N ILE A 100 -32.23 -26.52 -14.89
CA ILE A 100 -33.66 -26.42 -15.24
C ILE A 100 -34.26 -27.83 -15.21
N ARG A 101 -35.47 -27.98 -14.64
CA ARG A 101 -36.60 -28.89 -14.99
C ARG A 101 -37.41 -29.13 -13.70
N ARG A 102 -38.72 -28.89 -13.52
CA ARG A 102 -39.98 -28.71 -14.32
C ARG A 102 -41.08 -28.25 -13.30
N PRO A 103 -42.40 -28.36 -13.56
CA PRO A 103 -43.25 -27.61 -14.49
C PRO A 103 -44.37 -26.81 -13.76
N LEU A 104 -45.08 -25.98 -14.53
CA LEU A 104 -46.24 -25.16 -14.16
C LEU A 104 -47.40 -25.94 -13.51
N THR A 105 -47.88 -25.48 -12.35
CA THR A 105 -49.30 -25.52 -11.94
C THR A 105 -49.58 -24.24 -11.14
N ARG A 106 -50.25 -23.23 -11.69
CA ARG A 106 -51.71 -23.05 -11.83
C ARG A 106 -52.41 -22.92 -10.47
N TYR A 107 -52.56 -21.70 -9.96
CA TYR A 107 -53.71 -21.30 -9.11
C TYR A 107 -53.99 -19.81 -9.29
N ALA A 108 -54.97 -19.53 -10.17
CA ALA A 108 -55.82 -18.35 -10.10
C ALA A 108 -57.06 -18.74 -9.28
N ARG A 109 -57.35 -17.97 -8.22
CA ARG A 109 -58.55 -17.90 -7.35
C ARG A 109 -58.07 -17.07 -6.15
N SER A 110 -58.65 -15.95 -5.75
CA SER A 110 -60.04 -15.46 -5.74
C SER A 110 -60.06 -13.94 -5.77
#